data_AF-A0A3R6FK37-F1
#
_entry.id   AF-A0A3R6FK37-F1
#
_cell.length_a   1.000
_cell.length_b   1.000
_cell.length_c   1.000
_cell.angle_alpha   90.00
_cell.angle_beta   90.00
_cell.angle_gamma   90.00
#
_symmetry.space_group_name_H-M   'P 1'
#
loop_
_entity.id
_entity.type
_entity.pdbx_description
1 polymer ?
#
loop_
_entity_poly.entity_id
_entity_poly.type
_entity_poly.pdbx_seq_one_letter_code
_entity_poly.pdbx_strand_id
1 'polypeptide(L)'
;MSCEKINYMYYLEKDSNMTFDLNYDVEPYIKALFPYTDKDGHQYISFQNGFKNQIVFYDIQTKEMAFKIDLDIEGDNGVGFFLGYYIDSLDSIYLTSLQLPEIYSVNKEGKINKKIYYGKSKDGNVLNACNSLSFSYHPILKFNNNLFVLSECNRWKYPNPVSAMIDLNTGNVQELPFEYPRFSGADNKKKNAGVELYFSRCFNGDKFIYSFFYEEDIFITSIDHNIVERVNVKSNYIDRVVMPNDYNGTLKSMCENPNYGNLLYDKYRDVYYRVCYLKTEIDNRENYMELWDFGRKIFSIIILDKNFNIIGETVFPEYTYNPNLMYIDEKGLYISENHYKNPNYDDDKLIFRLFRLCKSKEKYNDSAV
;
A
#
# COMPACT_ATOMS: atom_id res chain seq x y z
N MET A 1 -10.94 11.88 33.04
CA MET A 1 -10.33 10.54 33.04
C MET A 1 -8.86 10.73 32.73
N SER A 2 -7.99 10.14 33.54
CA SER A 2 -6.54 10.30 33.48
C SER A 2 -6.00 9.87 32.12
N CYS A 3 -5.53 10.82 31.34
CA CYS A 3 -4.74 10.56 30.14
C CYS A 3 -3.39 10.01 30.64
N GLU A 4 -3.22 8.68 30.63
CA GLU A 4 -1.92 8.08 30.87
C GLU A 4 -0.97 8.64 29.81
N LYS A 5 0.05 9.37 30.25
CA LYS A 5 1.14 9.84 29.39
C LYS A 5 1.92 8.62 28.91
N ILE A 6 1.50 8.03 27.80
CA ILE A 6 2.25 6.98 27.13
C ILE A 6 3.48 7.65 26.54
N ASN A 7 4.65 7.25 27.02
CA ASN A 7 5.92 7.88 26.68
C ASN A 7 6.60 7.04 25.61
N TYR A 8 6.61 7.54 24.39
CA TYR A 8 7.32 6.90 23.30
C TYR A 8 8.81 7.24 23.31
N MET A 9 9.63 6.26 22.93
CA MET A 9 11.07 6.47 22.77
C MET A 9 11.44 6.89 21.35
N TYR A 10 10.57 6.65 20.37
CA TYR A 10 10.83 6.90 18.95
C TYR A 10 9.78 7.78 18.31
N TYR A 11 10.21 8.59 17.34
CA TYR A 11 9.35 9.48 16.55
C TYR A 11 9.92 9.63 15.13
N LEU A 12 9.10 10.13 14.21
CA LEU A 12 9.50 10.47 12.84
C LEU A 12 9.84 11.96 12.75
N GLU A 13 11.10 12.27 12.49
CA GLU A 13 11.58 13.64 12.34
C GLU A 13 11.64 14.03 10.87
N LYS A 14 11.06 15.19 10.54
CA LYS A 14 11.08 15.76 9.19
C LYS A 14 12.52 16.13 8.78
N ASP A 15 12.95 15.69 7.60
CA ASP A 15 14.24 16.01 7.00
C ASP A 15 14.04 16.60 5.57
N SER A 16 14.98 16.40 4.65
CA SER A 16 15.02 16.94 3.29
C SER A 16 13.83 16.52 2.42
N ASN A 17 13.55 17.30 1.38
CA ASN A 17 12.64 16.90 0.31
C ASN A 17 13.40 16.27 -0.87
N MET A 18 12.65 15.50 -1.65
CA MET A 18 13.02 15.08 -2.99
C MET A 18 11.88 15.45 -3.93
N THR A 19 12.24 16.07 -5.05
CA THR A 19 11.28 16.57 -6.04
C THR A 19 11.67 16.04 -7.39
N PHE A 20 10.70 15.53 -8.13
CA PHE A 20 10.81 15.14 -9.53
C PHE A 20 9.89 16.05 -10.34
N ASP A 21 10.45 16.76 -11.31
CA ASP A 21 9.63 17.52 -12.27
C ASP A 21 8.97 16.52 -13.22
N LEU A 22 7.65 16.53 -13.28
CA LEU A 22 6.86 15.66 -14.12
C LEU A 22 6.78 16.21 -15.55
N ASN A 23 6.99 15.34 -16.53
CA ASN A 23 6.72 15.71 -17.92
C ASN A 23 5.22 15.90 -18.16
N TYR A 24 4.87 16.75 -19.13
CA TYR A 24 3.49 17.09 -19.51
C TYR A 24 2.56 15.89 -19.84
N ASP A 25 3.12 14.72 -20.11
CA ASP A 25 2.37 13.50 -20.42
C ASP A 25 2.29 12.52 -19.24
N VAL A 26 2.50 13.01 -18.01
CA VAL A 26 2.49 12.25 -16.76
C VAL A 26 1.51 12.88 -15.76
N GLU A 27 0.63 12.07 -15.19
CA GLU A 27 -0.35 12.51 -14.18
C GLU A 27 0.20 12.32 -12.75
N PRO A 28 0.01 13.28 -11.82
CA PRO A 28 0.39 13.13 -10.42
C PRO A 28 -0.56 12.21 -9.63
N TYR A 29 -1.69 11.80 -10.23
CA TYR A 29 -2.62 10.82 -9.65
C TYR A 29 -2.07 9.40 -9.79
N ILE A 30 -1.36 8.94 -8.76
CA ILE A 30 -0.60 7.69 -8.80
C ILE A 30 -1.20 6.67 -7.83
N LYS A 31 -1.51 5.46 -8.33
CA LYS A 31 -1.97 4.32 -7.51
C LYS A 31 -0.92 3.23 -7.29
N ALA A 32 0.08 3.17 -8.16
CA ALA A 32 1.15 2.18 -8.11
C ALA A 32 2.51 2.89 -8.30
N LEU A 33 3.21 3.07 -7.18
CA LEU A 33 4.53 3.68 -7.10
C LEU A 33 5.43 2.82 -6.23
N PHE A 34 6.58 2.43 -6.77
CA PHE A 34 7.51 1.54 -6.08
C PHE A 34 8.95 1.96 -6.35
N PRO A 35 9.84 1.91 -5.34
CA PRO A 35 11.26 2.03 -5.58
C PRO A 35 11.79 0.77 -6.28
N TYR A 36 12.74 0.93 -7.18
CA TYR A 36 13.43 -0.15 -7.86
C TYR A 36 14.94 0.10 -7.83
N THR A 37 15.72 -0.94 -7.60
CA THR A 37 17.18 -0.88 -7.72
C THR A 37 17.60 -1.93 -8.73
N ASP A 38 18.28 -1.50 -9.79
CA ASP A 38 18.75 -2.43 -10.81
C ASP A 38 19.98 -3.23 -10.33
N LYS A 39 20.43 -4.17 -11.16
CA LYS A 39 21.58 -5.04 -10.88
C LYS A 39 22.90 -4.28 -10.70
N ASP A 40 22.99 -3.08 -11.26
CA ASP A 40 24.19 -2.23 -11.25
C ASP A 40 24.15 -1.23 -10.06
N GLY A 41 23.06 -1.24 -9.27
CA GLY A 41 22.86 -0.39 -8.11
C GLY A 41 22.21 0.95 -8.40
N HIS A 42 21.75 1.20 -9.63
CA HIS A 42 21.00 2.43 -9.94
C HIS A 42 19.61 2.35 -9.33
N GLN A 43 19.23 3.44 -8.67
CA GLN A 43 17.98 3.54 -7.93
C GLN A 43 16.99 4.40 -8.69
N TYR A 44 15.80 3.85 -8.88
CA TYR A 44 14.69 4.49 -9.56
C TYR A 44 13.49 4.58 -8.64
N ILE A 45 12.71 5.63 -8.83
CA ILE A 45 11.30 5.61 -8.45
C ILE A 45 10.49 5.32 -9.71
N SER A 46 9.70 4.24 -9.70
CA SER A 46 8.83 3.89 -10.81
C SER A 46 7.38 4.14 -10.42
N PHE A 47 6.55 4.51 -11.39
CA PHE A 47 5.10 4.57 -11.19
C PHE A 47 4.30 4.34 -12.47
N GLN A 48 3.09 3.81 -12.31
CA GLN A 48 2.13 3.69 -13.40
C GLN A 48 1.64 5.08 -13.80
N ASN A 49 1.62 5.38 -15.09
CA ASN A 49 1.04 6.61 -15.59
C ASN A 49 -0.49 6.50 -15.70
N GLY A 50 -1.21 7.52 -15.25
CA GLY A 50 -2.67 7.60 -15.38
C GLY A 50 -3.15 7.88 -16.81
N PHE A 51 -2.36 8.57 -17.64
CA PHE A 51 -2.78 8.98 -18.99
C PHE A 51 -2.52 7.96 -20.09
N LYS A 52 -1.52 7.08 -19.89
CA LYS A 52 -1.10 6.10 -20.89
C LYS A 52 -0.84 4.77 -20.22
N ASN A 53 -0.99 3.68 -20.98
CA ASN A 53 -0.67 2.33 -20.53
C ASN A 53 0.87 2.15 -20.46
N GLN A 54 1.51 2.79 -19.48
CA GLN A 54 2.97 2.81 -19.34
C GLN A 54 3.42 2.84 -17.87
N ILE A 55 4.66 2.42 -17.66
CA ILE A 55 5.38 2.62 -16.40
C ILE A 55 6.48 3.66 -16.65
N VAL A 56 6.54 4.69 -15.81
CA VAL A 56 7.54 5.77 -15.88
C VAL A 56 8.60 5.53 -14.82
N PHE A 57 9.87 5.78 -15.16
CA PHE A 57 11.01 5.64 -14.26
C PHE A 57 11.75 6.98 -14.15
N TYR A 58 11.92 7.47 -12.92
CA TYR A 58 12.79 8.59 -12.60
C TYR A 58 13.99 8.09 -11.81
N ASP A 59 15.18 8.58 -12.16
CA ASP A 59 16.40 8.28 -11.42
C ASP A 59 16.41 9.07 -10.11
N ILE A 60 16.66 8.41 -8.98
CA ILE A 60 16.61 9.03 -7.65
C ILE A 60 17.79 9.99 -7.43
N GLN A 61 18.95 9.75 -8.06
CA GLN A 61 20.13 10.58 -7.90
C GLN A 61 20.04 11.85 -8.74
N THR A 62 19.70 11.72 -10.03
CA THR A 62 19.61 12.88 -10.94
C THR A 62 18.29 13.62 -10.80
N LYS A 63 17.24 12.93 -10.32
CA LYS A 63 15.85 13.42 -10.23
C LYS A 63 15.20 13.68 -11.60
N GLU A 64 15.79 13.13 -12.66
CA GLU A 64 15.31 13.26 -14.04
C GLU A 64 14.59 11.99 -14.48
N MET A 65 13.69 12.11 -15.46
CA MET A 65 13.08 10.95 -16.11
C MET A 65 14.17 10.15 -16.82
N ALA A 66 14.33 8.89 -16.44
CA ALA A 66 15.29 7.99 -17.04
C ALA A 66 14.73 7.33 -18.31
N PHE A 67 13.55 6.69 -18.21
CA PHE A 67 12.89 6.03 -19.32
C PHE A 67 11.42 5.72 -19.01
N LYS A 68 10.71 5.26 -20.04
CA LYS A 68 9.32 4.77 -19.98
C LYS A 68 9.26 3.37 -20.57
N ILE A 69 8.31 2.58 -20.09
CA ILE A 69 7.95 1.30 -20.66
C ILE A 69 6.51 1.41 -21.16
N ASP A 70 6.36 1.55 -22.47
CA ASP A 70 5.05 1.53 -23.14
C ASP A 70 4.54 0.08 -23.23
N LEU A 71 3.25 -0.11 -22.94
CA LEU A 71 2.63 -1.42 -22.91
C LEU A 71 1.44 -1.45 -23.86
N ASP A 72 1.51 -2.33 -24.85
CA ASP A 72 0.45 -2.49 -25.85
C ASP A 72 -0.84 -2.97 -25.18
N ILE A 73 -1.97 -2.39 -25.58
CA ILE A 73 -3.29 -2.85 -25.11
C ILE A 73 -3.73 -4.10 -25.89
N GLU A 74 -3.44 -4.14 -27.19
CA GLU A 74 -3.85 -5.19 -28.12
C GLU A 74 -2.66 -5.73 -28.92
N GLY A 75 -2.87 -6.82 -29.67
CA GLY A 75 -1.83 -7.47 -30.47
C GLY A 75 -1.05 -8.53 -29.71
N ASP A 76 0.03 -9.03 -30.32
CA ASP A 76 0.79 -10.18 -29.79
C ASP A 76 1.47 -9.90 -28.44
N ASN A 77 1.75 -8.63 -28.13
CA ASN A 77 2.26 -8.16 -26.84
C ASN A 77 1.20 -7.40 -26.01
N GLY A 78 -0.08 -7.51 -26.37
CA GLY A 78 -1.17 -6.82 -25.70
C GLY A 78 -1.41 -7.33 -24.29
N VAL A 79 -1.25 -6.46 -23.28
CA VAL A 79 -1.53 -6.76 -21.86
C VAL A 79 -2.90 -6.25 -21.41
N GLY A 80 -3.67 -5.66 -22.32
CA GLY A 80 -4.87 -4.90 -21.99
C GLY A 80 -4.55 -3.66 -21.14
N PHE A 81 -5.53 -3.19 -20.39
CA PHE A 81 -5.29 -2.20 -19.34
C PHE A 81 -4.75 -2.89 -18.09
N PHE A 82 -3.52 -2.55 -17.71
CA PHE A 82 -2.96 -3.00 -16.43
C PHE A 82 -3.26 -1.98 -15.33
N LEU A 83 -3.31 -2.45 -14.09
CA LEU A 83 -3.34 -1.62 -12.91
C LEU A 83 -2.49 -2.28 -11.85
N GLY A 84 -1.38 -1.64 -11.48
CA GLY A 84 -0.41 -2.20 -10.55
C GLY A 84 0.61 -3.13 -11.19
N TYR A 85 1.79 -3.23 -10.55
CA TYR A 85 2.90 -4.03 -11.03
C TYR A 85 3.87 -4.41 -9.91
N TYR A 86 4.81 -5.30 -10.22
CA TYR A 86 5.98 -5.66 -9.41
C TYR A 86 7.19 -5.86 -10.32
N ILE A 87 8.32 -5.23 -9.99
CA ILE A 87 9.55 -5.31 -10.77
C ILE A 87 10.50 -6.28 -10.08
N ASP A 88 10.66 -7.48 -10.65
CA ASP A 88 11.73 -8.41 -10.23
C ASP A 88 13.05 -8.03 -10.90
N SER A 89 12.99 -7.73 -12.19
CA SER A 89 14.06 -7.12 -12.97
C SER A 89 13.45 -6.41 -14.18
N LEU A 90 14.26 -5.63 -14.92
CA LEU A 90 13.80 -5.04 -16.18
C LEU A 90 13.52 -6.09 -17.28
N ASP A 91 13.97 -7.34 -17.12
CA ASP A 91 13.60 -8.45 -18.01
C ASP A 91 12.35 -9.19 -17.54
N SER A 92 11.84 -8.89 -16.33
CA SER A 92 10.71 -9.59 -15.72
C SER A 92 9.93 -8.66 -14.79
N ILE A 93 9.00 -7.92 -15.39
CA ILE A 93 8.05 -7.04 -14.73
C ILE A 93 6.69 -7.73 -14.74
N TYR A 94 6.10 -7.94 -13.56
CA TYR A 94 4.80 -8.59 -13.40
C TYR A 94 3.71 -7.54 -13.28
N LEU A 95 2.78 -7.51 -14.23
CA LEU A 95 1.68 -6.56 -14.31
C LEU A 95 0.38 -7.25 -13.89
N THR A 96 -0.41 -6.61 -13.03
CA THR A 96 -1.77 -7.05 -12.73
C THR A 96 -2.76 -6.48 -13.74
N SER A 97 -3.61 -7.31 -14.32
CA SER A 97 -4.71 -6.84 -15.15
C SER A 97 -5.70 -6.00 -14.34
N LEU A 98 -6.29 -4.97 -14.95
CA LEU A 98 -7.27 -4.10 -14.28
C LEU A 98 -8.50 -4.86 -13.76
N GLN A 99 -8.97 -5.90 -14.45
CA GLN A 99 -10.24 -6.57 -14.11
C GLN A 99 -10.16 -8.10 -14.05
N LEU A 100 -9.08 -8.70 -14.58
CA LEU A 100 -8.97 -10.14 -14.67
C LEU A 100 -7.95 -10.67 -13.65
N PRO A 101 -8.16 -11.87 -13.09
CA PRO A 101 -7.16 -12.53 -12.25
C PRO A 101 -6.05 -13.10 -13.14
N GLU A 102 -5.33 -12.20 -13.80
CA GLU A 102 -4.25 -12.46 -14.73
C GLU A 102 -3.03 -11.61 -14.38
N ILE A 103 -1.85 -12.21 -14.54
CA ILE A 103 -0.56 -11.54 -14.44
C ILE A 103 0.17 -11.68 -15.76
N TYR A 104 0.66 -10.56 -16.26
CA TYR A 104 1.52 -10.50 -17.44
C TYR A 104 2.95 -10.26 -16.99
N SER A 105 3.87 -11.15 -17.35
CA SER A 105 5.30 -10.90 -17.22
C SER A 105 5.80 -10.26 -18.52
N VAL A 106 6.42 -9.08 -18.43
CA VAL A 106 6.96 -8.34 -19.57
C VAL A 106 8.43 -7.95 -19.33
N ASN A 107 9.13 -7.60 -20.39
CA ASN A 107 10.48 -7.04 -20.32
C ASN A 107 10.49 -5.50 -20.49
N LYS A 108 11.67 -4.89 -20.53
CA LYS A 108 11.86 -3.42 -20.63
C LYS A 108 11.29 -2.83 -21.90
N GLU A 109 11.23 -3.61 -22.98
CA GLU A 109 10.64 -3.21 -24.26
C GLU A 109 9.12 -3.41 -24.31
N GLY A 110 8.49 -3.82 -23.20
CA GLY A 110 7.04 -4.05 -23.13
C GLY A 110 6.59 -5.37 -23.78
N LYS A 111 7.53 -6.26 -24.13
CA LYS A 111 7.20 -7.56 -24.75
C LYS A 111 6.79 -8.58 -23.71
N ILE A 112 5.75 -9.36 -24.01
CA ILE A 112 5.24 -10.39 -23.10
C ILE A 112 6.19 -11.59 -23.09
N ASN A 113 6.67 -11.94 -21.91
CA ASN A 113 7.37 -13.20 -21.64
C ASN A 113 6.38 -14.33 -21.34
N LYS A 114 5.37 -14.04 -20.50
CA LYS A 114 4.42 -15.04 -20.00
C LYS A 114 3.12 -14.39 -19.55
N LYS A 115 1.99 -15.06 -19.79
CA LYS A 115 0.69 -14.75 -19.20
C LYS A 115 0.32 -15.84 -18.21
N ILE A 116 -0.11 -15.46 -17.01
CA ILE A 116 -0.47 -16.39 -15.92
C ILE A 116 -1.90 -16.08 -15.48
N TYR A 117 -2.81 -17.04 -15.63
CA TYR A 117 -4.14 -16.97 -15.04
C TYR A 117 -4.12 -17.56 -13.63
N TYR A 118 -4.60 -16.80 -12.64
CA TYR A 118 -4.67 -17.26 -11.24
C TYR A 118 -6.09 -17.31 -10.69
N GLY A 119 -7.12 -17.06 -11.51
CA GLY A 119 -8.52 -17.00 -11.04
C GLY A 119 -9.11 -18.33 -10.53
N LYS A 120 -8.35 -19.42 -10.62
CA LYS A 120 -8.72 -20.72 -10.08
C LYS A 120 -7.49 -21.40 -9.49
N SER A 121 -7.61 -21.91 -8.27
CA SER A 121 -6.54 -22.68 -7.63
C SER A 121 -6.48 -24.12 -8.16
N LYS A 122 -5.41 -24.84 -7.78
CA LYS A 122 -5.23 -26.27 -8.06
C LYS A 122 -6.38 -27.14 -7.54
N ASP A 123 -6.95 -26.75 -6.39
CA ASP A 123 -8.07 -27.46 -5.74
C ASP A 123 -9.44 -26.98 -6.28
N GLY A 124 -9.41 -26.04 -7.22
CA GLY A 124 -10.58 -25.56 -7.97
C GLY A 124 -11.32 -24.39 -7.34
N ASN A 125 -10.79 -23.81 -6.27
CA ASN A 125 -11.36 -22.65 -5.61
C ASN A 125 -11.17 -21.38 -6.44
N VAL A 126 -12.16 -20.49 -6.41
CA VAL A 126 -12.13 -19.25 -7.21
C VAL A 126 -11.33 -18.19 -6.48
N LEU A 127 -10.41 -17.55 -7.20
CA LEU A 127 -9.64 -16.40 -6.76
C LEU A 127 -10.06 -15.19 -7.60
N ASN A 128 -10.17 -14.02 -6.97
CA ASN A 128 -10.62 -12.79 -7.65
C ASN A 128 -9.42 -11.91 -7.98
N ALA A 129 -9.55 -11.08 -9.01
CA ALA A 129 -8.52 -10.14 -9.40
C ALA A 129 -8.17 -9.21 -8.23
N CYS A 130 -6.89 -8.99 -7.96
CA CYS A 130 -6.43 -7.96 -7.03
C CYS A 130 -5.19 -7.27 -7.60
N ASN A 131 -5.17 -5.94 -7.55
CA ASN A 131 -4.13 -5.12 -8.17
C ASN A 131 -2.93 -4.89 -7.24
N SER A 132 -1.72 -4.92 -7.80
CA SER A 132 -0.46 -4.65 -7.08
C SER A 132 -0.23 -3.15 -6.91
N LEU A 133 -0.80 -2.56 -5.86
CA LEU A 133 -0.85 -1.11 -5.65
C LEU A 133 0.00 -0.65 -4.47
N SER A 134 0.53 0.57 -4.55
CA SER A 134 1.09 1.28 -3.39
C SER A 134 -0.01 1.97 -2.59
N PHE A 135 -1.11 2.35 -3.25
CA PHE A 135 -2.25 3.05 -2.66
C PHE A 135 -2.83 2.34 -1.43
N SER A 136 -3.24 1.08 -1.59
CA SER A 136 -3.63 0.18 -0.49
C SER A 136 -2.46 -0.69 0.02
N TYR A 137 -1.26 -0.47 -0.53
CA TYR A 137 -0.07 -1.28 -0.24
C TYR A 137 -0.34 -2.80 -0.32
N HIS A 138 -0.72 -3.22 -1.53
CA HIS A 138 -1.04 -4.59 -1.94
C HIS A 138 0.06 -5.19 -2.85
N PRO A 139 1.36 -5.11 -2.51
CA PRO A 139 2.40 -5.55 -3.44
C PRO A 139 2.25 -7.04 -3.78
N ILE A 140 2.37 -7.36 -5.06
CA ILE A 140 2.85 -8.68 -5.47
C ILE A 140 4.27 -8.82 -4.95
N LEU A 141 4.59 -10.02 -4.48
CA LEU A 141 5.89 -10.33 -3.91
C LEU A 141 6.43 -11.60 -4.54
N LYS A 142 7.70 -11.61 -4.89
CA LYS A 142 8.40 -12.82 -5.31
C LYS A 142 9.32 -13.27 -4.19
N PHE A 143 9.23 -14.54 -3.83
CA PHE A 143 10.15 -15.17 -2.90
C PHE A 143 10.49 -16.56 -3.39
N ASN A 144 11.79 -16.84 -3.54
CA ASN A 144 12.31 -17.98 -4.29
C ASN A 144 11.70 -18.03 -5.71
N ASN A 145 11.11 -19.17 -6.09
CA ASN A 145 10.48 -19.37 -7.39
C ASN A 145 8.95 -19.17 -7.36
N ASN A 146 8.44 -18.53 -6.31
CA ASN A 146 7.01 -18.34 -6.10
C ASN A 146 6.64 -16.87 -6.15
N LEU A 147 5.53 -16.59 -6.82
CA LEU A 147 4.88 -15.29 -6.81
C LEU A 147 3.68 -15.33 -5.86
N PHE A 148 3.64 -14.42 -4.90
CA PHE A 148 2.56 -14.28 -3.93
C PHE A 148 1.63 -13.17 -4.34
N VAL A 149 0.41 -13.54 -4.71
CA VAL A 149 -0.65 -12.64 -5.17
C VAL A 149 -1.73 -12.51 -4.11
N LEU A 150 -2.48 -11.43 -4.16
CA LEU A 150 -3.69 -11.26 -3.37
C LEU A 150 -4.90 -11.70 -4.19
N SER A 151 -5.95 -12.14 -3.50
CA SER A 151 -7.26 -12.40 -4.08
C SER A 151 -8.27 -11.51 -3.38
N GLU A 152 -9.05 -10.73 -4.12
CA GLU A 152 -10.08 -9.90 -3.51
C GLU A 152 -11.12 -10.73 -2.76
N CYS A 153 -11.62 -10.15 -1.66
CA CYS A 153 -12.65 -10.76 -0.83
C CYS A 153 -13.91 -11.05 -1.62
N ASN A 154 -14.46 -12.25 -1.43
CA ASN A 154 -15.79 -12.60 -1.88
C ASN A 154 -16.56 -13.26 -0.75
N ARG A 155 -17.46 -12.49 -0.12
CA ARG A 155 -18.26 -12.94 1.04
C ARG A 155 -19.19 -14.11 0.73
N TRP A 156 -19.40 -14.44 -0.55
CA TRP A 156 -20.32 -15.48 -1.02
C TRP A 156 -19.64 -16.81 -1.34
N LYS A 157 -18.31 -16.87 -1.24
CA LYS A 157 -17.54 -18.06 -1.58
C LYS A 157 -16.78 -18.56 -0.36
N TYR A 158 -16.63 -19.87 -0.29
CA TYR A 158 -15.82 -20.53 0.71
C TYR A 158 -15.00 -21.63 0.02
N PRO A 159 -13.68 -21.73 0.25
CA PRO A 159 -12.86 -20.82 1.07
C PRO A 159 -12.77 -19.40 0.48
N ASN A 160 -12.50 -18.40 1.32
CA ASN A 160 -12.30 -17.00 0.93
C ASN A 160 -10.86 -16.55 1.26
N PRO A 161 -9.85 -17.08 0.54
CA PRO A 161 -8.44 -16.82 0.84
C PRO A 161 -8.05 -15.37 0.50
N VAL A 162 -7.19 -14.78 1.34
CA VAL A 162 -6.64 -13.43 1.11
C VAL A 162 -5.53 -13.46 0.06
N SER A 163 -4.81 -14.59 -0.04
CA SER A 163 -3.62 -14.71 -0.89
C SER A 163 -3.53 -16.08 -1.55
N ALA A 164 -2.84 -16.11 -2.68
CA ALA A 164 -2.43 -17.34 -3.36
C ALA A 164 -0.94 -17.26 -3.73
N MET A 165 -0.34 -18.42 -3.89
CA MET A 165 1.02 -18.63 -4.36
C MET A 165 0.99 -19.23 -5.77
N ILE A 166 1.82 -18.69 -6.65
CA ILE A 166 1.99 -19.17 -8.02
C ILE A 166 3.42 -19.67 -8.17
N ASP A 167 3.59 -20.94 -8.50
CA ASP A 167 4.89 -21.50 -8.88
C ASP A 167 5.26 -21.00 -10.29
N LEU A 168 6.36 -20.27 -10.42
CA LEU A 168 6.75 -19.66 -11.69
C LEU A 168 7.24 -20.68 -12.74
N ASN A 169 7.74 -21.85 -12.32
CA ASN A 169 8.18 -22.92 -13.22
C ASN A 169 6.97 -23.65 -13.81
N THR A 170 6.02 -24.04 -12.95
CA THR A 170 4.89 -24.90 -13.37
C THR A 170 3.65 -24.10 -13.77
N GLY A 171 3.52 -22.87 -13.28
CA GLY A 171 2.29 -22.08 -13.39
C GLY A 171 1.19 -22.55 -12.42
N ASN A 172 1.47 -23.49 -11.52
CA ASN A 172 0.50 -23.98 -10.56
C ASN A 172 0.12 -22.90 -9.56
N VAL A 173 -1.19 -22.76 -9.32
CA VAL A 173 -1.76 -21.79 -8.40
C VAL A 173 -2.27 -22.51 -7.16
N GLN A 174 -1.78 -22.13 -5.99
CA GLN A 174 -2.20 -22.66 -4.71
C GLN A 174 -2.74 -21.52 -3.85
N GLU A 175 -4.00 -21.58 -3.47
CA GLU A 175 -4.57 -20.73 -2.42
C GLU A 175 -3.83 -20.95 -1.09
N LEU A 176 -3.69 -19.88 -0.32
CA LEU A 176 -3.12 -19.93 1.01
C LEU A 176 -4.25 -19.93 2.05
N PRO A 177 -4.12 -20.67 3.16
CA PRO A 177 -5.22 -20.96 4.08
C PRO A 177 -5.67 -19.77 4.95
N PHE A 178 -4.97 -18.64 4.91
CA PHE A 178 -5.42 -17.44 5.61
C PHE A 178 -6.58 -16.78 4.85
N GLU A 179 -7.76 -16.82 5.47
CA GLU A 179 -8.99 -16.24 4.93
C GLU A 179 -9.26 -14.85 5.48
N TYR A 180 -10.09 -14.08 4.75
CA TYR A 180 -10.48 -12.74 5.19
C TYR A 180 -11.15 -12.80 6.58
N PRO A 181 -10.73 -11.93 7.53
CA PRO A 181 -11.40 -11.83 8.81
C PRO A 181 -12.82 -11.29 8.63
N ARG A 182 -13.71 -11.65 9.57
CA ARG A 182 -15.07 -11.10 9.61
C ARG A 182 -15.10 -9.88 10.52
N PHE A 183 -15.58 -8.78 9.98
CA PHE A 183 -15.70 -7.52 10.71
C PHE A 183 -17.11 -7.37 11.25
N SER A 184 -17.24 -7.22 12.57
CA SER A 184 -18.56 -7.04 13.21
C SER A 184 -19.28 -5.82 12.64
N GLY A 185 -20.53 -5.98 12.24
CA GLY A 185 -21.33 -4.91 11.67
C GLY A 185 -21.08 -4.62 10.18
N ALA A 186 -20.15 -5.33 9.53
CA ALA A 186 -19.89 -5.21 8.09
C ALA A 186 -20.62 -6.26 7.23
N ASP A 187 -21.41 -7.15 7.84
CA ASP A 187 -22.09 -8.28 7.19
C ASP A 187 -23.30 -7.85 6.34
N ASN A 188 -23.04 -7.20 5.22
CA ASN A 188 -24.08 -6.78 4.29
C ASN A 188 -24.26 -7.80 3.17
N LYS A 189 -25.34 -8.57 3.27
CA LYS A 189 -25.76 -9.55 2.26
C LYS A 189 -26.22 -8.95 0.92
N LYS A 190 -26.21 -7.64 0.73
CA LYS A 190 -26.47 -6.99 -0.57
C LYS A 190 -25.20 -6.55 -1.30
N LYS A 191 -24.02 -6.67 -0.69
CA LYS A 191 -22.73 -6.30 -1.28
C LYS A 191 -21.85 -7.54 -1.44
N ASN A 192 -21.06 -7.58 -2.51
CA ASN A 192 -20.09 -8.68 -2.75
C ASN A 192 -18.90 -8.61 -1.80
N ALA A 193 -18.44 -7.39 -1.50
CA ALA A 193 -17.37 -7.09 -0.57
C ALA A 193 -17.59 -5.66 -0.01
N GLY A 194 -16.91 -5.33 1.09
CA GLY A 194 -16.97 -4.01 1.71
C GLY A 194 -15.62 -3.62 2.29
N VAL A 195 -15.62 -3.32 3.59
CA VAL A 195 -14.44 -2.86 4.33
C VAL A 195 -13.22 -3.81 4.27
N GLU A 196 -13.46 -5.09 3.96
CA GLU A 196 -12.44 -6.14 3.83
C GLU A 196 -11.42 -5.85 2.72
N LEU A 197 -11.82 -5.09 1.70
CA LEU A 197 -10.93 -4.73 0.58
C LEU A 197 -9.88 -3.68 0.98
N TYR A 198 -10.05 -3.04 2.15
CA TYR A 198 -9.11 -2.06 2.67
C TYR A 198 -8.20 -2.72 3.70
N PHE A 199 -7.08 -3.22 3.21
CA PHE A 199 -6.00 -3.73 4.02
C PHE A 199 -4.68 -3.41 3.34
N SER A 200 -3.57 -3.74 3.99
CA SER A 200 -2.25 -3.72 3.39
C SER A 200 -1.50 -4.98 3.77
N ARG A 201 -0.51 -5.33 2.97
CA ARG A 201 0.37 -6.48 3.22
C ARG A 201 1.82 -6.11 3.00
N CYS A 202 2.68 -6.43 3.96
CA CYS A 202 4.13 -6.44 3.76
C CYS A 202 4.72 -7.83 4.05
N PHE A 203 5.98 -8.02 3.65
CA PHE A 203 6.75 -9.23 3.90
C PHE A 203 8.13 -8.85 4.41
N ASN A 204 8.58 -9.47 5.50
CA ASN A 204 9.86 -9.15 6.13
C ASN A 204 11.01 -10.09 5.73
N GLY A 205 10.76 -11.06 4.84
CA GLY A 205 11.70 -12.12 4.48
C GLY A 205 11.38 -13.48 5.12
N ASP A 206 10.54 -13.51 6.15
CA ASP A 206 10.15 -14.71 6.91
C ASP A 206 8.62 -14.83 7.08
N LYS A 207 7.96 -13.73 7.39
CA LYS A 207 6.53 -13.65 7.69
C LYS A 207 5.83 -12.63 6.81
N PHE A 208 4.57 -12.91 6.47
CA PHE A 208 3.66 -11.91 5.92
C PHE A 208 2.93 -11.20 7.06
N ILE A 209 2.72 -9.90 6.92
CA ILE A 209 2.01 -9.08 7.89
C ILE A 209 0.87 -8.41 7.16
N TYR A 210 -0.35 -8.64 7.65
CA TYR A 210 -1.59 -8.06 7.14
C TYR A 210 -2.13 -7.03 8.14
N SER A 211 -2.40 -5.82 7.67
CA SER A 211 -3.05 -4.76 8.43
C SER A 211 -4.37 -4.40 7.75
N PHE A 212 -5.47 -4.91 8.29
CA PHE A 212 -6.80 -4.51 7.85
C PHE A 212 -7.16 -3.15 8.44
N PHE A 213 -7.75 -2.27 7.63
CA PHE A 213 -7.96 -0.87 8.01
C PHE A 213 -8.97 -0.74 9.16
N TYR A 214 -9.85 -1.72 9.32
CA TYR A 214 -10.89 -1.72 10.33
C TYR A 214 -10.68 -2.72 11.46
N GLU A 215 -9.43 -3.14 11.69
CA GLU A 215 -9.02 -3.96 12.84
C GLU A 215 -7.89 -3.28 13.60
N GLU A 216 -7.97 -3.29 14.93
CA GLU A 216 -6.88 -2.81 15.78
C GLU A 216 -5.69 -3.77 15.77
N ASP A 217 -5.96 -5.06 15.51
CA ASP A 217 -4.91 -6.07 15.39
C ASP A 217 -4.29 -6.10 14.00
N ILE A 218 -3.02 -6.51 13.95
CA ILE A 218 -2.38 -7.00 12.74
C ILE A 218 -2.33 -8.54 12.78
N PHE A 219 -2.29 -9.15 11.60
CA PHE A 219 -2.17 -10.60 11.45
C PHE A 219 -0.80 -10.93 10.87
N ILE A 220 -0.07 -11.80 11.55
CA ILE A 220 1.28 -12.20 11.16
C ILE A 220 1.21 -13.66 10.78
N THR A 221 1.65 -14.01 9.57
CA THR A 221 1.55 -15.37 9.07
C THR A 221 2.91 -15.92 8.65
N SER A 222 3.08 -17.24 8.79
CA SER A 222 4.17 -17.95 8.10
C SER A 222 4.04 -17.79 6.58
N ILE A 223 5.10 -18.10 5.83
CA ILE A 223 5.12 -18.00 4.35
C ILE A 223 3.98 -18.82 3.72
N ASP A 224 3.73 -20.02 4.22
CA ASP A 224 2.65 -20.90 3.79
C ASP A 224 1.27 -20.55 4.39
N HIS A 225 1.22 -19.53 5.26
CA HIS A 225 0.06 -19.05 6.00
C HIS A 225 -0.62 -20.08 6.91
N ASN A 226 0.03 -21.22 7.22
CA ASN A 226 -0.51 -22.23 8.12
C ASN A 226 -0.52 -21.77 9.59
N ILE A 227 0.34 -20.83 9.95
CA ILE A 227 0.38 -20.20 11.28
C ILE A 227 -0.09 -18.76 11.11
N VAL A 228 -1.06 -18.35 11.94
CA VAL A 228 -1.58 -16.98 11.98
C VAL A 228 -1.59 -16.50 13.43
N GLU A 229 -0.76 -15.50 13.72
CA GLU A 229 -0.69 -14.81 15.01
C GLU A 229 -1.43 -13.47 14.90
N ARG A 230 -2.10 -13.07 15.98
CA ARG A 230 -2.74 -11.75 16.10
C ARG A 230 -2.01 -10.92 17.14
N VAL A 231 -1.66 -9.69 16.78
CA VAL A 231 -1.01 -8.74 17.70
C VAL A 231 -1.80 -7.45 17.70
N ASN A 232 -2.20 -6.98 18.88
CA ASN A 232 -2.90 -5.71 19.03
C ASN A 232 -1.93 -4.55 18.79
N VAL A 233 -2.21 -3.73 17.78
CA VAL A 233 -1.42 -2.56 17.40
C VAL A 233 -2.34 -1.34 17.34
N LYS A 234 -2.94 -1.05 18.50
CA LYS A 234 -3.90 0.05 18.62
C LYS A 234 -3.18 1.40 18.70
N SER A 235 -3.66 2.37 17.93
CA SER A 235 -3.24 3.77 18.04
C SER A 235 -3.65 4.38 19.38
N ASN A 236 -2.79 5.20 19.99
CA ASN A 236 -3.16 5.97 21.18
C ASN A 236 -4.17 7.09 20.89
N TYR A 237 -4.31 7.47 19.62
CA TYR A 237 -5.21 8.54 19.16
C TYR A 237 -6.56 8.01 18.67
N ILE A 238 -6.79 6.69 18.72
CA ILE A 238 -8.04 6.05 18.31
C ILE A 238 -8.66 5.30 19.49
N ASP A 239 -9.79 5.80 20.00
CA ASP A 239 -10.55 5.12 21.06
C ASP A 239 -11.08 3.75 20.60
N ARG A 240 -11.59 3.71 19.37
CA ARG A 240 -12.04 2.50 18.67
C ARG A 240 -12.18 2.79 17.18
N VAL A 241 -12.03 1.75 16.37
CA VAL A 241 -12.39 1.80 14.95
C VAL A 241 -13.90 2.03 14.80
N VAL A 242 -14.30 2.84 13.81
CA VAL A 242 -15.71 3.07 13.46
C VAL A 242 -15.95 2.66 12.02
N MET A 243 -16.76 1.61 11.84
CA MET A 243 -17.17 1.13 10.51
C MET A 243 -17.94 2.22 9.75
N PRO A 244 -17.68 2.41 8.45
CA PRO A 244 -18.46 3.32 7.65
C PRO A 244 -19.89 2.81 7.48
N ASN A 245 -20.85 3.71 7.40
CA ASN A 245 -22.23 3.33 7.13
C ASN A 245 -22.35 2.78 5.70
N ASP A 246 -23.07 1.67 5.57
CA ASP A 246 -23.26 0.96 4.31
C ASP A 246 -24.14 1.67 3.26
N TYR A 247 -24.70 2.83 3.61
CA TYR A 247 -25.64 3.64 2.82
C TYR A 247 -25.03 5.02 2.48
N ASN A 248 -25.83 5.94 1.91
CA ASN A 248 -25.41 7.30 1.52
C ASN A 248 -24.45 7.97 2.51
N GLY A 249 -23.39 8.60 1.99
CA GLY A 249 -22.36 9.27 2.79
C GLY A 249 -21.17 8.37 3.19
N THR A 250 -21.05 7.16 2.64
CA THR A 250 -19.95 6.22 2.94
C THR A 250 -18.56 6.87 2.82
N LEU A 251 -18.28 7.60 1.73
CA LEU A 251 -16.95 8.19 1.51
C LEU A 251 -16.61 9.27 2.53
N LYS A 252 -17.58 10.14 2.87
CA LYS A 252 -17.40 11.12 3.94
C LYS A 252 -17.09 10.42 5.26
N SER A 253 -17.90 9.42 5.60
CA SER A 253 -17.71 8.61 6.80
C SER A 253 -16.36 7.89 6.82
N MET A 254 -15.86 7.39 5.68
CA MET A 254 -14.53 6.79 5.57
C MET A 254 -13.40 7.82 5.80
N CYS A 255 -13.62 9.08 5.42
CA CYS A 255 -12.66 10.17 5.62
C CYS A 255 -12.71 10.78 7.03
N GLU A 256 -13.87 10.76 7.69
CA GLU A 256 -14.09 11.32 9.04
C GLU A 256 -13.84 10.31 10.17
N ASN A 257 -14.18 9.05 9.95
CA ASN A 257 -14.09 8.02 10.99
C ASN A 257 -12.65 7.56 11.20
N PRO A 258 -12.25 7.31 12.46
CA PRO A 258 -10.93 6.77 12.74
C PRO A 258 -10.82 5.32 12.24
N ASN A 259 -9.74 5.03 11.52
CA ASN A 259 -9.37 3.71 11.02
C ASN A 259 -7.86 3.64 10.73
N TYR A 260 -7.36 2.47 10.33
CA TYR A 260 -5.96 2.25 9.98
C TYR A 260 -5.73 2.35 8.47
N GLY A 261 -4.48 2.32 8.05
CA GLY A 261 -4.06 2.36 6.66
C GLY A 261 -2.90 1.41 6.38
N ASN A 262 -2.04 1.85 5.46
CA ASN A 262 -0.90 1.09 4.99
C ASN A 262 0.07 0.73 6.13
N LEU A 263 0.55 -0.52 6.13
CA LEU A 263 1.62 -1.02 6.97
C LEU A 263 2.83 -1.38 6.11
N LEU A 264 3.93 -0.68 6.33
CA LEU A 264 5.18 -0.86 5.59
C LEU A 264 6.25 -1.45 6.51
N TYR A 265 7.02 -2.41 5.98
CA TYR A 265 8.21 -2.92 6.65
C TYR A 265 9.45 -2.18 6.17
N ASP A 266 10.24 -1.72 7.13
CA ASP A 266 11.50 -1.05 6.90
C ASP A 266 12.67 -1.99 7.18
N LYS A 267 13.13 -2.62 6.11
CA LYS A 267 14.25 -3.58 6.16
C LYS A 267 15.58 -2.98 6.59
N TYR A 268 15.74 -1.65 6.54
CA TYR A 268 17.02 -0.99 6.87
C TYR A 268 17.16 -0.72 8.36
N ARG A 269 16.03 -0.54 9.06
CA ARG A 269 15.98 -0.25 10.49
C ARG A 269 15.29 -1.34 11.31
N ASP A 270 14.73 -2.36 10.65
CA ASP A 270 14.02 -3.50 11.25
C ASP A 270 12.82 -3.05 12.12
N VAL A 271 12.01 -2.17 11.52
CA VAL A 271 10.79 -1.59 12.13
C VAL A 271 9.63 -1.64 11.15
N TYR A 272 8.41 -1.37 11.64
CA TYR A 272 7.22 -1.22 10.81
C TYR A 272 6.55 0.13 11.03
N TYR A 273 5.98 0.67 9.96
CA TYR A 273 5.21 1.92 9.97
C TYR A 273 3.76 1.63 9.61
N ARG A 274 2.82 1.84 10.54
CA ARG A 274 1.39 1.63 10.33
C ARG A 274 0.64 2.96 10.37
N VAL A 275 0.03 3.33 9.25
CA VAL A 275 -0.78 4.55 9.13
C VAL A 275 -2.06 4.41 9.95
N CYS A 276 -2.43 5.49 10.63
CA CYS A 276 -3.67 5.62 11.40
C CYS A 276 -4.37 6.92 10.99
N TYR A 277 -5.53 6.79 10.35
CA TYR A 277 -6.38 7.93 10.02
C TYR A 277 -7.16 8.33 11.27
N LEU A 278 -6.95 9.56 11.72
CA LEU A 278 -7.55 10.05 12.96
C LEU A 278 -8.99 10.51 12.74
N LYS A 279 -9.79 10.52 13.81
CA LYS A 279 -11.14 11.07 13.74
C LYS A 279 -11.06 12.56 13.38
N THR A 280 -11.88 13.00 12.43
CA THR A 280 -11.99 14.40 12.05
C THR A 280 -13.38 14.74 11.54
N GLU A 281 -13.65 16.03 11.36
CA GLU A 281 -14.79 16.56 10.62
C GLU A 281 -14.32 17.12 9.28
N ILE A 282 -15.11 16.87 8.23
CA ILE A 282 -14.88 17.34 6.86
C ILE A 282 -16.06 18.23 6.45
N ASP A 283 -15.78 19.39 5.86
CA ASP A 283 -16.80 20.30 5.34
C ASP A 283 -17.66 19.58 4.28
N ASN A 284 -18.96 19.81 4.30
CA ASN A 284 -19.89 19.14 3.40
C ASN A 284 -19.71 19.51 1.92
N ARG A 285 -18.94 20.56 1.61
CA ARG A 285 -18.60 21.02 0.26
C ARG A 285 -17.33 20.38 -0.30
N GLU A 286 -16.61 19.59 0.49
CA GLU A 286 -15.38 18.93 0.05
C GLU A 286 -15.66 17.81 -0.96
N ASN A 287 -14.70 17.58 -1.85
CA ASN A 287 -14.70 16.41 -2.70
C ASN A 287 -14.15 15.20 -1.91
N TYR A 288 -15.05 14.35 -1.41
CA TYR A 288 -14.66 13.19 -0.60
C TYR A 288 -13.83 12.14 -1.37
N MET A 289 -13.98 12.06 -2.70
CA MET A 289 -13.18 11.15 -3.52
C MET A 289 -11.74 11.63 -3.61
N GLU A 290 -11.53 12.91 -3.94
CA GLU A 290 -10.18 13.51 -3.94
C GLU A 290 -9.56 13.42 -2.56
N LEU A 291 -10.31 13.74 -1.49
CA LEU A 291 -9.80 13.62 -0.14
C LEU A 291 -9.35 12.19 0.21
N TRP A 292 -10.13 11.18 -0.19
CA TRP A 292 -9.77 9.78 0.02
C TRP A 292 -8.53 9.38 -0.79
N ASP A 293 -8.45 9.82 -2.04
CA ASP A 293 -7.36 9.49 -2.96
C ASP A 293 -6.03 10.16 -2.55
N PHE A 294 -6.09 11.39 -2.05
CA PHE A 294 -4.93 12.21 -1.72
C PHE A 294 -4.50 12.15 -0.26
N GLY A 295 -4.94 11.12 0.48
CA GLY A 295 -4.36 10.79 1.78
C GLY A 295 -5.09 11.36 3.00
N ARG A 296 -6.31 11.87 2.78
CA ARG A 296 -7.23 12.40 3.79
C ARG A 296 -6.66 13.60 4.55
N LYS A 297 -7.47 14.11 5.48
CA LYS A 297 -7.15 15.34 6.20
C LYS A 297 -6.01 15.18 7.19
N ILE A 298 -6.06 14.16 8.04
CA ILE A 298 -5.14 14.00 9.18
C ILE A 298 -4.87 12.52 9.45
N PHE A 299 -3.62 12.21 9.77
CA PHE A 299 -3.18 10.87 10.11
C PHE A 299 -2.02 10.91 11.10
N SER A 300 -1.74 9.77 11.71
CA SER A 300 -0.52 9.48 12.44
C SER A 300 0.12 8.20 11.90
N ILE A 301 1.37 7.95 12.28
CA ILE A 301 2.07 6.69 11.97
C ILE A 301 2.54 6.05 13.26
N ILE A 302 2.03 4.85 13.55
CA ILE A 302 2.55 3.97 14.60
C ILE A 302 3.87 3.36 14.11
N ILE A 303 4.85 3.31 15.00
CA ILE A 303 6.16 2.70 14.79
C ILE A 303 6.24 1.44 15.65
N LEU A 304 6.48 0.31 15.01
CA LEU A 304 6.66 -0.99 15.66
C LEU A 304 8.12 -1.43 15.60
N ASP A 305 8.61 -2.07 16.66
CA ASP A 305 9.85 -2.84 16.58
C ASP A 305 9.64 -4.16 15.81
N LYS A 306 10.73 -4.89 15.57
CA LYS A 306 10.73 -6.21 14.93
C LYS A 306 9.88 -7.29 15.60
N ASN A 307 9.52 -7.09 16.87
CA ASN A 307 8.67 -7.99 17.64
C ASN A 307 7.22 -7.48 17.72
N PHE A 308 6.88 -6.47 16.92
CA PHE A 308 5.56 -5.84 16.84
C PHE A 308 5.14 -5.08 18.11
N ASN A 309 6.09 -4.69 18.96
CA ASN A 309 5.80 -3.78 20.07
C ASN A 309 5.71 -2.34 19.55
N ILE A 310 4.73 -1.57 20.03
CA ILE A 310 4.65 -0.15 19.73
C ILE A 310 5.78 0.57 20.47
N ILE A 311 6.67 1.22 19.71
CA ILE A 311 7.82 1.98 20.22
C ILE A 311 7.70 3.49 19.98
N GLY A 312 6.74 3.89 19.13
CA GLY A 312 6.48 5.28 18.79
C GLY A 312 5.17 5.49 18.03
N GLU A 313 4.70 6.72 18.02
CA GLU A 313 3.61 7.19 17.17
C GLU A 313 3.82 8.67 16.89
N THR A 314 3.66 9.11 15.64
CA THR A 314 3.87 10.51 15.26
C THR A 314 2.67 11.03 14.49
N VAL A 315 2.07 12.13 14.95
CA VAL A 315 0.96 12.81 14.26
C VAL A 315 1.50 13.74 13.18
N PHE A 316 0.84 13.74 12.02
CA PHE A 316 1.22 14.57 10.88
C PHE A 316 0.27 15.76 10.73
N PRO A 317 0.77 16.91 10.23
CA PRO A 317 -0.04 18.10 10.03
C PRO A 317 -1.13 17.87 8.99
N GLU A 318 -2.24 18.58 9.15
CA GLU A 318 -3.40 18.45 8.27
C GLU A 318 -3.04 18.79 6.82
N TYR A 319 -3.65 18.07 5.86
CA TYR A 319 -3.63 18.38 4.44
C TYR A 319 -2.25 18.57 3.79
N THR A 320 -1.19 18.07 4.43
CA THR A 320 0.20 18.31 4.00
C THR A 320 0.77 17.12 3.24
N TYR A 321 0.48 15.89 3.69
CA TYR A 321 1.10 14.68 3.16
C TYR A 321 0.05 13.66 2.68
N ASN A 322 0.42 12.83 1.71
CA ASN A 322 -0.39 11.74 1.20
C ASN A 322 0.17 10.38 1.65
N PRO A 323 -0.35 9.76 2.73
CA PRO A 323 0.11 8.44 3.21
C PRO A 323 -0.24 7.26 2.29
N ASN A 324 -1.02 7.46 1.22
CA ASN A 324 -1.22 6.44 0.18
C ASN A 324 0.02 6.31 -0.74
N LEU A 325 0.89 7.32 -0.73
CA LEU A 325 2.11 7.39 -1.54
C LEU A 325 3.33 7.52 -0.62
N MET A 326 3.80 6.38 -0.14
CA MET A 326 4.98 6.25 0.71
C MET A 326 5.94 5.20 0.18
N TYR A 327 7.23 5.38 0.41
CA TYR A 327 8.23 4.36 0.17
C TYR A 327 9.40 4.48 1.15
N ILE A 328 10.24 3.44 1.19
CA ILE A 328 11.35 3.33 2.14
C ILE A 328 12.65 3.08 1.38
N ASP A 329 13.71 3.77 1.79
CA ASP A 329 15.08 3.49 1.37
C ASP A 329 16.03 3.45 2.60
N GLU A 330 17.33 3.43 2.34
CA GLU A 330 18.37 3.45 3.38
C GLU A 330 18.35 4.71 4.27
N LYS A 331 17.84 5.83 3.77
CA LYS A 331 17.84 7.13 4.48
C LYS A 331 16.65 7.26 5.42
N GLY A 332 15.49 6.72 5.07
CA GLY A 332 14.30 6.87 5.90
C GLY A 332 12.99 6.44 5.25
N LEU A 333 11.89 6.95 5.80
CA LEU A 333 10.54 6.83 5.25
C LEU A 333 10.27 8.09 4.43
N TYR A 334 9.89 7.93 3.17
CA TYR A 334 9.45 9.03 2.32
C TYR A 334 7.94 9.05 2.23
N ILE A 335 7.34 10.22 2.43
CA ILE A 335 5.90 10.44 2.32
C ILE A 335 5.66 11.57 1.32
N SER A 336 4.75 11.36 0.37
CA SER A 336 4.45 12.37 -0.64
C SER A 336 3.87 13.64 -0.01
N GLU A 337 4.30 14.81 -0.49
CA GLU A 337 3.71 16.13 -0.16
C GLU A 337 2.56 16.50 -1.12
N ASN A 338 2.23 15.64 -2.10
CA ASN A 338 1.21 15.89 -3.12
C ASN A 338 -0.22 15.71 -2.62
N HIS A 339 -0.56 16.22 -1.44
CA HIS A 339 -1.95 16.38 -1.06
C HIS A 339 -2.53 17.60 -1.80
N TYR A 340 -3.67 17.48 -2.50
CA TYR A 340 -4.24 18.56 -3.35
C TYR A 340 -4.53 19.88 -2.60
N LYS A 341 -4.71 19.82 -1.28
CA LYS A 341 -4.88 21.00 -0.39
C LYS A 341 -3.58 21.51 0.24
N ASN A 342 -2.43 20.91 -0.03
CA ASN A 342 -1.14 21.42 0.43
C ASN A 342 -0.88 22.76 -0.28
N PRO A 343 -0.54 23.85 0.42
CA PRO A 343 -0.24 25.15 -0.21
C PRO A 343 0.90 25.10 -1.24
N ASN A 344 1.78 24.10 -1.16
CA ASN A 344 2.87 23.86 -2.10
C ASN A 344 2.53 22.80 -3.17
N TYR A 345 1.26 22.41 -3.29
CA TYR A 345 0.82 21.46 -4.32
C TYR A 345 1.11 22.03 -5.72
N ASP A 346 1.68 21.18 -6.56
CA ASP A 346 2.06 21.47 -7.93
C ASP A 346 1.85 20.16 -8.72
N ASP A 347 0.97 20.18 -9.72
CA ASP A 347 0.61 19.02 -10.53
C ASP A 347 1.71 18.62 -11.52
N ASP A 348 2.65 19.53 -11.78
CA ASP A 348 3.85 19.28 -12.57
C ASP A 348 5.01 18.73 -11.71
N LYS A 349 4.79 18.43 -10.43
CA LYS A 349 5.85 17.91 -9.55
C LYS A 349 5.39 16.75 -8.69
N LEU A 350 6.25 15.75 -8.56
CA LEU A 350 6.12 14.70 -7.56
C LEU A 350 7.11 14.98 -6.43
N ILE A 351 6.60 15.30 -5.24
CA ILE A 351 7.39 15.74 -4.09
C ILE A 351 7.25 14.72 -2.96
N PHE A 352 8.38 14.28 -2.42
CA PHE A 352 8.46 13.45 -1.23
C PHE A 352 9.24 14.13 -0.13
N ARG A 353 8.77 14.00 1.10
CA ARG A 353 9.48 14.39 2.31
C ARG A 353 10.13 13.16 2.95
N LEU A 354 11.43 13.24 3.22
CA LEU A 354 12.14 12.28 4.05
C LEU A 354 11.75 12.49 5.52
N PHE A 355 11.45 11.40 6.20
CA PHE A 355 11.33 11.30 7.64
C PHE A 355 12.34 10.30 8.19
N ARG A 356 13.12 10.73 9.18
CA ARG A 356 14.08 9.88 9.90
C ARG A 356 13.46 9.32 11.16
N LEU A 357 13.74 8.05 11.43
CA LEU A 357 13.45 7.45 12.73
C LEU A 357 14.43 7.96 13.77
N CYS A 358 13.95 8.79 14.69
CA CYS A 358 14.76 9.37 15.75
C CYS A 358 14.39 8.79 17.10
N LYS A 359 15.40 8.66 17.98
CA LYS A 359 15.20 8.25 19.37
C LYS A 359 15.25 9.48 20.25
N SER A 360 14.19 9.71 21.02
CA SER A 360 14.15 10.81 21.98
C SER A 360 14.99 10.48 23.22
N LYS A 361 15.81 11.44 23.66
CA LYS A 361 16.62 11.33 24.90
C LYS A 361 15.78 11.53 26.16
N GLU A 362 14.64 12.21 26.04
CA GLU A 362 13.62 12.42 27.06
C GLU A 362 12.23 12.08 26.50
N LYS A 363 11.21 11.98 27.34
CA LYS A 363 9.87 11.56 26.91
C LYS A 363 9.30 12.52 25.86
N TYR A 364 9.05 12.05 24.64
CA TYR A 364 8.50 12.88 23.56
C TYR A 364 7.03 13.21 23.83
N ASN A 365 6.67 14.51 23.82
CA ASN A 365 5.29 14.99 23.90
C ASN A 365 4.95 15.68 22.57
N ASP A 366 3.87 15.24 21.92
CA ASP A 366 3.34 15.72 20.62
C ASP A 366 2.75 17.15 20.68
N SER A 367 3.29 18.06 21.50
CA SER A 367 2.70 19.38 21.76
C SER A 367 2.93 20.42 20.66
N ALA A 368 3.68 20.12 19.60
CA ALA A 368 3.98 21.09 18.55
C ALA A 368 4.47 20.43 17.26
N VAL A 369 3.55 20.14 16.33
CA VAL A 369 3.83 20.08 14.88
C VAL A 369 2.72 20.84 14.16
#